data_AF-A2DHQ2-F1
#
_entry.id   AF-A2DHQ2-F1
#
_cell.length_a   1.000
_cell.length_b   1.000
_cell.length_c   1.000
_cell.angle_alpha   90.00
_cell.angle_beta   90.00
_cell.angle_gamma   90.00
#
_symmetry.space_group_name_H-M   'P 1'
#
loop_
_entity.id
_entity.type
_entity.pdbx_description
1 polymer ?
#
loop_
_entity_poly.entity_id
_entity_poly.type
_entity_poly.pdbx_seq_one_letter_code
_entity_poly.pdbx_strand_id
1 'polypeptide(L)'
;MSEEYLLDIQYMDFDPEFENKILQRAKEQLEFTETLQKASLLMNQIGENCSTMNMHLGQMKDILSKFDKDNTICHQIEKFGQMIKTIGTQFLSQAKFSVQALPTVIFPAIQKLTADLGEATTNYETALDNFSTLEVKSSREECLQSENIFVKSAIRKSGILFSLNHQVEIAEQTVTSSIKLSMTQFLVLAGEMMGDYLKINSPALSAMKTNCDSLKTSIKAWLGRDLNQNPSDNYATRASTNYWDMRFIPNARIINSLTYPNQTVWLKEAHPIRSSSWIKGKLIFEDSLLKFERRNAETDHETKTWPLPLVTVTKVEKGRRFALKIRSPQETIEFQTLSKLDQEEWMHIFNNHNLSVLGENDGQRKGLICADCGATDATWVSLNWAAPLCLRCSGFHRQMSSTNSKVRSFTLDKINPIALHMIDELQGECNKLLLDKHPDISINANSDEKDREDYINRKYINNEWSITGIVPDPFEAIKKRDLKMLFYSVHFGRINETKDSITPFHAVCSLGWEDAVALLAFCVNDLNVKDKDGWTPLCYAVFYQHVNIIDFLLSVGARARNLDINLYQLAIATKNKKVAKSIMMQADQLRNNETEFKPCNYLFAPPGTPENYMIALKSRV
;
A
#
# COMPACT_ATOMS: atom_id res chain seq x y z
N MET A 1 -3.65 -33.16 -3.79
CA MET A 1 -3.44 -32.48 -2.50
C MET A 1 -4.59 -31.52 -2.33
N SER A 2 -5.17 -31.45 -1.13
CA SER A 2 -6.21 -30.48 -0.77
C SER A 2 -5.69 -29.06 -0.98
N GLU A 3 -6.59 -28.11 -1.25
CA GLU A 3 -6.26 -26.67 -1.36
C GLU A 3 -5.55 -26.11 -0.11
N GLU A 4 -5.60 -26.81 1.02
CA GLU A 4 -4.98 -26.43 2.30
C GLU A 4 -3.45 -26.31 2.25
N TYR A 5 -2.73 -27.10 1.46
CA TYR A 5 -1.26 -27.06 1.48
C TYR A 5 -0.64 -25.88 0.71
N LEU A 6 -1.42 -25.19 -0.14
CA LEU A 6 -0.97 -24.07 -0.97
C LEU A 6 -1.10 -22.70 -0.25
N LEU A 7 -1.69 -22.66 0.94
CA LEU A 7 -1.99 -21.44 1.70
C LEU A 7 -0.84 -20.97 2.60
N ASP A 8 0.16 -21.80 2.91
CA ASP A 8 1.15 -21.51 3.96
C ASP A 8 2.49 -20.93 3.45
N ILE A 9 2.63 -20.66 2.14
CA ILE A 9 3.90 -20.26 1.53
C ILE A 9 3.99 -18.73 1.44
N GLN A 10 4.06 -18.06 2.59
CA GLN A 10 3.99 -16.60 2.64
C GLN A 10 5.33 -15.90 2.36
N TYR A 11 6.48 -16.59 2.43
CA TYR A 11 7.81 -15.97 2.27
C TYR A 11 8.86 -16.91 1.66
N MET A 12 8.82 -17.10 0.33
CA MET A 12 9.90 -17.78 -0.41
C MET A 12 10.81 -16.85 -1.22
N ASP A 13 10.51 -15.55 -1.24
CA ASP A 13 11.37 -14.53 -1.85
C ASP A 13 12.01 -13.71 -0.73
N PHE A 14 13.33 -13.80 -0.61
CA PHE A 14 14.07 -13.11 0.46
C PHE A 14 14.15 -11.63 0.14
N ASP A 15 14.02 -10.78 1.16
CA ASP A 15 14.28 -9.35 1.01
C ASP A 15 15.69 -9.15 0.40
N PRO A 16 15.78 -8.62 -0.84
CA PRO A 16 17.07 -8.44 -1.50
C PRO A 16 17.98 -7.48 -0.73
N GLU A 17 17.42 -6.57 0.07
CA GLU A 17 18.20 -5.69 0.94
C GLU A 17 18.86 -6.50 2.07
N PHE A 18 18.14 -7.44 2.67
CA PHE A 18 18.68 -8.35 3.68
C PHE A 18 19.78 -9.27 3.12
N GLU A 19 19.56 -9.86 1.94
CA GLU A 19 20.56 -10.69 1.26
C GLU A 19 21.84 -9.88 0.94
N ASN A 20 21.69 -8.68 0.36
CA ASN A 20 22.82 -7.79 0.07
C ASN A 20 23.58 -7.38 1.34
N LYS A 21 22.87 -7.10 2.44
CA LYS A 21 23.47 -6.75 3.72
C LYS A 21 24.30 -7.89 4.30
N ILE A 22 23.82 -9.13 4.22
CA ILE A 22 24.59 -10.30 4.67
C ILE A 22 25.84 -10.49 3.81
N LEU A 23 25.71 -10.39 2.48
CA LEU A 23 26.84 -10.52 1.56
C LEU A 23 27.90 -9.44 1.79
N GLN A 24 27.47 -8.20 2.04
CA GLN A 24 28.37 -7.11 2.37
C GLN A 24 29.11 -7.36 3.68
N ARG A 25 28.40 -7.75 4.75
CA ARG A 25 29.03 -8.10 6.04
C ARG A 25 30.00 -9.27 5.90
N ALA A 26 29.63 -10.31 5.15
CA ALA A 26 30.51 -11.44 4.87
C ALA A 26 31.81 -10.98 4.17
N LYS A 27 31.69 -10.09 3.17
CA LYS A 27 32.83 -9.49 2.48
C LYS A 27 33.71 -8.67 3.45
N GLU A 28 33.11 -7.82 4.26
CA GLU A 28 33.81 -7.02 5.28
C GLU A 28 34.59 -7.92 6.27
N GLN A 29 34.00 -9.03 6.71
CA GLN A 29 34.69 -10.00 7.58
C GLN A 29 35.86 -10.71 6.86
N LEU A 30 35.67 -11.07 5.58
CA LEU A 30 36.74 -11.69 4.78
C LEU A 30 37.90 -10.71 4.53
N GLU A 31 37.62 -9.43 4.26
CA GLU A 31 38.63 -8.37 4.09
C GLU A 31 39.32 -8.00 5.41
N PHE A 32 38.61 -8.06 6.55
CA PHE A 32 39.16 -7.84 7.88
C PHE A 32 40.26 -8.84 8.26
N THR A 33 40.32 -10.00 7.60
CA THR A 33 41.38 -11.01 7.74
C THR A 33 42.77 -10.41 7.58
N GLU A 34 42.99 -9.53 6.60
CA GLU A 34 44.30 -8.91 6.39
C GLU A 34 44.71 -7.99 7.55
N THR A 35 43.74 -7.29 8.14
CA THR A 35 43.95 -6.40 9.29
C THR A 35 44.25 -7.21 10.55
N LEU A 36 43.55 -8.32 10.77
CA LEU A 36 43.83 -9.26 11.86
C LEU A 36 45.21 -9.91 11.74
N GLN A 37 45.62 -10.28 10.52
CA GLN A 37 46.95 -10.82 10.27
C GLN A 37 48.04 -9.77 10.55
N LYS A 38 47.83 -8.52 10.14
CA LYS A 38 48.75 -7.40 10.45
C LYS A 38 48.82 -7.13 11.96
N ALA A 39 47.69 -7.14 12.66
CA ALA A 39 47.65 -6.99 14.12
C ALA A 39 48.38 -8.14 14.83
N SER A 40 48.17 -9.39 14.39
CA SER A 40 48.88 -10.58 14.90
C SER A 40 50.40 -10.48 14.72
N LEU A 41 50.84 -10.01 13.54
CA LEU A 41 52.26 -9.78 13.26
C LEU A 41 52.84 -8.73 14.21
N LEU A 42 52.15 -7.60 14.40
CA LEU A 42 52.57 -6.55 15.32
C LEU A 42 52.61 -7.06 16.78
N MET A 43 51.63 -7.89 17.18
CA MET A 43 51.62 -8.51 18.50
C MET A 43 52.80 -9.46 18.71
N ASN A 44 53.17 -10.24 17.69
CA ASN A 44 54.37 -11.08 17.75
C ASN A 44 55.65 -10.23 17.86
N GLN A 45 55.75 -9.14 17.09
CA GLN A 45 56.88 -8.21 17.17
C GLN A 45 57.01 -7.55 18.56
N ILE A 46 55.88 -7.21 19.20
CA ILE A 46 55.88 -6.71 20.58
C ILE A 46 56.39 -7.78 21.56
N GLY A 47 55.95 -9.03 21.41
CA GLY A 47 56.45 -10.15 22.22
C GLY A 47 57.96 -10.41 22.04
N GLU A 48 58.46 -10.31 20.81
CA GLU A 48 59.90 -10.37 20.50
C GLU A 48 60.67 -9.20 21.12
N ASN A 49 60.12 -7.99 21.07
CA ASN A 49 60.71 -6.82 21.71
C ASN A 49 60.74 -6.96 23.24
N CYS A 50 59.69 -7.48 23.87
CA CYS A 50 59.69 -7.80 25.32
C CYS A 50 60.78 -8.82 25.67
N SER A 51 60.98 -9.83 24.81
CA SER A 51 62.04 -10.83 24.99
C SER A 51 63.43 -10.20 24.87
N THR A 52 63.63 -9.32 23.87
CA THR A 52 64.86 -8.54 23.67
C THR A 52 65.13 -7.58 24.84
N MET A 53 64.10 -6.90 25.35
CA MET A 53 64.21 -6.05 26.55
C MET A 53 64.64 -6.86 27.77
N ASN A 54 64.05 -8.03 27.99
CA ASN A 54 64.46 -8.91 29.08
C ASN A 54 65.93 -9.35 28.93
N MET A 55 66.39 -9.61 27.71
CA MET A 55 67.81 -9.90 27.43
C MET A 55 68.72 -8.71 27.77
N HIS A 56 68.37 -7.50 27.34
CA HIS A 56 69.13 -6.28 27.67
C HIS A 56 69.14 -5.98 29.18
N LEU A 57 68.03 -6.21 29.88
CA LEU A 57 67.96 -6.09 31.34
C LEU A 57 68.91 -7.08 32.02
N GLY A 58 69.03 -8.30 31.48
CA GLY A 58 70.04 -9.28 31.92
C GLY A 58 71.47 -8.75 31.74
N GLN A 59 71.81 -8.22 30.56
CA GLN A 59 73.13 -7.62 30.31
C GLN A 59 73.41 -6.40 31.20
N MET A 60 72.40 -5.56 31.44
CA MET A 60 72.51 -4.40 32.31
C MET A 60 72.73 -4.82 33.77
N LYS A 61 72.07 -5.89 34.22
CA LYS A 61 72.34 -6.53 35.52
C LYS A 61 73.80 -6.98 35.62
N ASP A 62 74.33 -7.64 34.60
CA ASP A 62 75.72 -8.11 34.60
C ASP A 62 76.72 -6.95 34.70
N ILE A 63 76.46 -5.83 34.02
CA ILE A 63 77.30 -4.62 34.09
C ILE A 63 77.20 -3.95 35.46
N LEU A 64 75.98 -3.78 35.98
CA LEU A 64 75.72 -3.07 37.25
C LEU A 64 76.11 -3.88 38.49
N SER A 65 76.19 -5.21 38.39
CA SER A 65 76.64 -6.10 39.48
C SER A 65 78.04 -5.75 40.00
N LYS A 66 78.85 -5.04 39.20
CA LYS A 66 80.19 -4.56 39.57
C LYS A 66 80.18 -3.30 40.45
N PHE A 67 79.07 -2.56 40.46
CA PHE A 67 78.92 -1.27 41.13
C PHE A 67 77.87 -1.29 42.25
N ASP A 68 76.98 -2.29 42.25
CA ASP A 68 75.89 -2.47 43.20
C ASP A 68 76.28 -3.40 44.37
N LYS A 69 77.02 -2.88 45.35
CA LYS A 69 77.56 -3.66 46.49
C LYS A 69 76.49 -4.37 47.33
N ASP A 70 75.28 -3.81 47.39
CA ASP A 70 74.16 -4.36 48.16
C ASP A 70 73.17 -5.16 47.30
N ASN A 71 73.49 -5.42 46.02
CA ASN A 71 72.66 -6.13 45.03
C ASN A 71 71.22 -5.59 44.89
N THR A 72 70.96 -4.37 45.36
CA THR A 72 69.60 -3.85 45.45
C THR A 72 69.07 -3.50 44.07
N ILE A 73 69.90 -2.87 43.23
CA ILE A 73 69.57 -2.50 41.85
C ILE A 73 69.47 -3.76 40.98
N CYS A 74 70.41 -4.68 41.11
CA CYS A 74 70.42 -5.95 40.37
C CYS A 74 69.19 -6.81 40.67
N HIS A 75 68.73 -6.88 41.93
CA HIS A 75 67.52 -7.60 42.32
C HIS A 75 66.24 -6.97 41.76
N GLN A 76 66.19 -5.63 41.71
CA GLN A 76 65.06 -4.91 41.11
C GLN A 76 64.98 -5.13 39.60
N ILE A 77 66.13 -5.13 38.92
CA ILE A 77 66.23 -5.43 37.48
C ILE A 77 65.79 -6.87 37.19
N GLU A 78 66.18 -7.84 38.04
CA GLU A 78 65.78 -9.24 37.88
C GLU A 78 64.28 -9.45 38.04
N LYS A 79 63.68 -8.89 39.09
CA LYS A 79 62.22 -8.94 39.29
C LYS A 79 61.47 -8.28 38.12
N PHE A 80 61.98 -7.15 37.63
CA PHE A 80 61.39 -6.46 36.49
C PHE A 80 61.53 -7.27 35.19
N GLY A 81 62.69 -7.89 34.93
CA GLY A 81 62.89 -8.78 33.79
C GLY A 81 61.94 -9.99 33.82
N GLN A 82 61.78 -10.64 34.98
CA GLN A 82 60.83 -11.74 35.15
C GLN A 82 59.37 -11.31 34.90
N MET A 83 59.01 -10.08 35.31
CA MET A 83 57.70 -9.50 35.02
C MET A 83 57.49 -9.34 33.50
N ILE A 84 58.44 -8.71 32.80
CA ILE A 84 58.38 -8.49 31.34
C ILE A 84 58.30 -9.81 30.58
N LYS A 85 59.07 -10.82 31.00
CA LYS A 85 59.04 -12.16 30.39
C LYS A 85 57.66 -12.81 30.53
N THR A 86 57.06 -12.76 31.71
CA THR A 86 55.73 -13.35 31.99
C THR A 86 54.62 -12.66 31.19
N ILE A 87 54.65 -11.32 31.15
CA ILE A 87 53.71 -10.54 30.33
C ILE A 87 53.85 -10.89 28.85
N GLY A 88 55.09 -10.96 28.34
CA GLY A 88 55.38 -11.28 26.95
C GLY A 88 54.90 -12.67 26.53
N THR A 89 55.13 -13.71 27.36
CA THR A 89 54.75 -15.09 27.02
C THR A 89 53.24 -15.31 27.07
N GLN A 90 52.54 -14.77 28.07
CA GLN A 90 51.08 -14.89 28.17
C GLN A 90 50.35 -14.12 27.07
N PHE A 91 50.85 -12.95 26.69
CA PHE A 91 50.32 -12.18 25.56
C PHE A 91 50.43 -12.96 24.25
N LEU A 92 51.59 -13.56 23.98
CA LEU A 92 51.82 -14.32 22.76
C LEU A 92 50.95 -15.59 22.68
N SER A 93 50.70 -16.27 23.80
CA SER A 93 49.81 -17.44 23.84
C SER A 93 48.35 -17.06 23.60
N GLN A 94 47.87 -15.97 24.20
CA GLN A 94 46.48 -15.51 24.05
C GLN A 94 46.21 -14.99 22.63
N ALA A 95 47.14 -14.21 22.08
CA ALA A 95 47.09 -13.73 20.70
C ALA A 95 47.08 -14.89 19.69
N LYS A 96 47.91 -15.93 19.89
CA LYS A 96 47.92 -17.12 19.02
C LYS A 96 46.60 -17.87 19.05
N PHE A 97 46.03 -18.16 20.23
CA PHE A 97 44.78 -18.92 20.35
C PHE A 97 43.59 -18.18 19.73
N SER A 98 43.42 -16.89 20.04
CA SER A 98 42.30 -16.09 19.55
C SER A 98 42.40 -15.71 18.07
N VAL A 99 43.61 -15.51 17.53
CA VAL A 99 43.80 -15.06 16.14
C VAL A 99 43.97 -16.23 15.16
N GLN A 100 44.36 -17.43 15.61
CA GLN A 100 44.51 -18.61 14.72
C GLN A 100 43.20 -19.40 14.51
N ALA A 101 42.22 -19.31 15.41
CA ALA A 101 40.96 -20.05 15.28
C ALA A 101 40.02 -19.50 14.18
N LEU A 102 40.04 -18.19 13.93
CA LEU A 102 39.18 -17.53 12.95
C LEU A 102 39.51 -17.90 11.49
N PRO A 103 40.79 -17.87 11.04
CA PRO A 103 41.14 -18.18 9.64
C PRO A 103 41.12 -19.66 9.28
N THR A 104 41.15 -20.56 10.27
CA THR A 104 41.20 -22.02 10.04
C THR A 104 39.83 -22.66 9.91
N VAL A 105 38.81 -22.11 10.59
CA VAL A 105 37.49 -22.74 10.67
C VAL A 105 36.37 -21.82 10.17
N ILE A 106 36.32 -20.57 10.63
CA ILE A 106 35.18 -19.67 10.40
C ILE A 106 35.25 -19.01 9.02
N PHE A 107 36.40 -18.45 8.62
CA PHE A 107 36.51 -17.78 7.32
C PHE A 107 36.39 -18.71 6.11
N PRO A 108 36.98 -19.93 6.10
CA PRO A 108 36.74 -20.89 5.02
C PRO A 108 35.26 -21.32 4.91
N ALA A 109 34.55 -21.40 6.04
CA ALA A 109 33.12 -21.71 6.06
C ALA A 109 32.28 -20.57 5.44
N ILE A 110 32.58 -19.30 5.77
CA ILE A 110 31.93 -18.12 5.16
C ILE A 110 32.18 -18.08 3.65
N GLN A 111 33.42 -18.31 3.22
CA GLN A 111 33.79 -18.32 1.80
C GLN A 111 33.03 -19.42 1.02
N LYS A 112 32.97 -20.63 1.58
CA LYS A 112 32.21 -21.74 0.99
C LYS A 112 30.72 -21.44 0.91
N LEU A 113 30.10 -20.99 2.01
CA LEU A 113 28.67 -20.68 2.06
C LEU A 113 28.29 -19.53 1.10
N THR A 114 29.19 -18.58 0.87
CA THR A 114 28.97 -17.50 -0.12
C THR A 114 28.93 -18.05 -1.56
N ALA A 115 29.82 -18.99 -1.89
CA ALA A 115 29.80 -19.66 -3.19
C ALA A 115 28.57 -20.56 -3.36
N ASP A 116 28.24 -21.36 -2.34
CA ASP A 116 27.05 -22.22 -2.31
C ASP A 116 25.76 -21.40 -2.46
N LEU A 117 25.70 -20.18 -1.89
CA LEU A 117 24.58 -19.27 -2.02
C LEU A 117 24.41 -18.79 -3.48
N GLY A 118 25.51 -18.48 -4.18
CA GLY A 118 25.46 -18.08 -5.60
C GLY A 118 24.89 -19.17 -6.51
N GLU A 119 25.31 -20.42 -6.30
CA GLU A 119 24.76 -21.59 -7.01
C GLU A 119 23.27 -21.79 -6.66
N ALA A 120 22.92 -21.72 -5.38
CA ALA A 120 21.53 -21.86 -4.92
C ALA A 120 20.60 -20.76 -5.47
N THR A 121 21.10 -19.53 -5.59
CA THR A 121 20.37 -18.41 -6.21
C THR A 121 20.10 -18.69 -7.69
N THR A 122 21.09 -19.16 -8.45
CA THR A 122 20.91 -19.51 -9.86
C THR A 122 19.88 -20.62 -10.06
N ASN A 123 19.94 -21.66 -9.22
CA ASN A 123 19.00 -22.77 -9.23
C ASN A 123 17.58 -22.33 -8.84
N TYR A 124 17.47 -21.43 -7.86
CA TYR A 124 16.21 -20.82 -7.45
C TYR A 124 15.58 -20.01 -8.58
N GLU A 125 16.34 -19.11 -9.21
CA GLU A 125 15.86 -18.27 -10.32
C GLU A 125 15.37 -19.12 -11.50
N THR A 126 16.11 -20.16 -11.85
CA THR A 126 15.73 -21.10 -12.91
C THR A 126 14.43 -21.84 -12.56
N ALA A 127 14.29 -22.32 -11.32
CA ALA A 127 13.09 -23.01 -10.86
C ALA A 127 11.87 -22.07 -10.81
N LEU A 128 12.07 -20.83 -10.36
CA LEU A 128 11.06 -19.79 -10.30
C LEU A 128 10.54 -19.42 -11.70
N ASP A 129 11.44 -19.23 -12.66
CA ASP A 129 11.05 -18.91 -14.04
C ASP A 129 10.25 -20.05 -14.67
N ASN A 130 10.70 -21.30 -14.52
CA ASN A 130 9.97 -22.49 -14.98
C ASN A 130 8.58 -22.62 -14.32
N PHE A 131 8.48 -22.35 -13.01
CA PHE A 131 7.21 -22.38 -12.28
C PHE A 131 6.25 -21.28 -12.74
N SER A 132 6.78 -20.09 -13.04
CA SER A 132 5.99 -18.92 -13.45
C SER A 132 5.35 -19.06 -14.84
N THR A 133 5.95 -19.85 -15.73
CA THR A 133 5.47 -20.06 -17.10
C THR A 133 4.29 -21.04 -17.22
N LEU A 134 3.92 -21.71 -16.13
CA LEU A 134 2.79 -22.65 -16.13
C LEU A 134 1.44 -21.94 -16.27
N GLU A 135 0.60 -22.46 -17.17
CA GLU A 135 -0.74 -21.95 -17.45
C GLU A 135 -1.80 -22.64 -16.57
N VAL A 136 -3.01 -22.07 -16.52
CA VAL A 136 -4.16 -22.69 -15.82
C VAL A 136 -4.53 -24.08 -16.38
N LYS A 137 -4.18 -24.35 -17.65
CA LYS A 137 -4.45 -25.62 -18.33
C LYS A 137 -3.33 -26.66 -18.20
N SER A 138 -2.19 -26.30 -17.61
CA SER A 138 -1.07 -27.23 -17.42
C SER A 138 -1.52 -28.44 -16.61
N SER A 139 -0.94 -29.62 -16.89
CA SER A 139 -1.35 -30.84 -16.20
C SER A 139 -1.04 -30.76 -14.70
N ARG A 140 -1.82 -31.49 -13.90
CA ARG A 140 -1.62 -31.53 -12.45
C ARG A 140 -0.24 -32.10 -12.06
N GLU A 141 0.27 -33.06 -12.84
CA GLU A 141 1.58 -33.68 -12.60
C GLU A 141 2.72 -32.70 -12.88
N GLU A 142 2.68 -31.97 -14.00
CA GLU A 142 3.67 -30.93 -14.33
C GLU A 142 3.67 -29.80 -13.30
N CYS A 143 2.48 -29.38 -12.84
CA CYS A 143 2.35 -28.35 -11.80
C CYS A 143 3.01 -28.80 -10.50
N LEU A 144 2.71 -30.02 -10.02
CA LEU A 144 3.28 -30.57 -8.79
C LEU A 144 4.80 -30.77 -8.90
N GLN A 145 5.30 -31.21 -10.06
CA GLN A 145 6.73 -31.41 -10.26
C GLN A 145 7.48 -30.08 -10.22
N SER A 146 6.99 -29.07 -10.96
CA SER A 146 7.60 -27.74 -11.00
C SER A 146 7.54 -27.04 -9.64
N GLU A 147 6.41 -27.16 -8.92
CA GLU A 147 6.24 -26.65 -7.55
C GLU A 147 7.24 -27.29 -6.58
N ASN A 148 7.38 -28.61 -6.61
CA ASN A 148 8.34 -29.31 -5.74
C ASN A 148 9.78 -28.88 -6.00
N ILE A 149 10.15 -28.64 -7.27
CA ILE A 149 11.48 -28.16 -7.64
C ILE A 149 11.69 -26.73 -7.11
N PHE A 150 10.70 -25.86 -7.28
CA PHE A 150 10.72 -24.48 -6.78
C PHE A 150 10.80 -24.42 -5.25
N VAL A 151 9.94 -25.13 -4.53
CA VAL A 151 9.94 -25.17 -3.06
C VAL A 151 11.28 -25.71 -2.53
N LYS A 152 11.83 -26.76 -3.14
CA LYS A 152 13.14 -27.31 -2.74
C LYS A 152 14.28 -26.34 -2.99
N SER A 153 14.28 -25.62 -4.12
CA SER A 153 15.33 -24.63 -4.41
C SER A 153 15.22 -23.42 -3.47
N ALA A 154 14.00 -22.97 -3.13
CA ALA A 154 13.75 -21.91 -2.16
C ALA A 154 14.24 -22.27 -0.75
N ILE A 155 13.88 -23.47 -0.25
CA ILE A 155 14.33 -23.98 1.05
C ILE A 155 15.85 -24.14 1.08
N ARG A 156 16.46 -24.59 -0.02
CA ARG A 156 17.92 -24.74 -0.10
C ARG A 156 18.60 -23.38 -0.05
N LYS A 157 18.14 -22.40 -0.83
CA LYS A 157 18.67 -21.02 -0.82
C LYS A 157 18.55 -20.41 0.58
N SER A 158 17.39 -20.58 1.23
CA SER A 158 17.12 -20.04 2.57
C SER A 158 18.03 -20.64 3.64
N GLY A 159 18.18 -21.97 3.64
CA GLY A 159 19.03 -22.66 4.60
C GLY A 159 20.49 -22.23 4.49
N ILE A 160 20.99 -22.01 3.27
CA ILE A 160 22.35 -21.52 3.03
C ILE A 160 22.49 -20.06 3.50
N LEU A 161 21.53 -19.19 3.18
CA LEU A 161 21.55 -17.78 3.61
C LEU A 161 21.53 -17.64 5.14
N PHE A 162 20.70 -18.43 5.83
CA PHE A 162 20.64 -18.44 7.30
C PHE A 162 21.94 -18.96 7.91
N SER A 163 22.49 -20.05 7.35
CA SER A 163 23.78 -20.59 7.77
C SER A 163 24.90 -19.58 7.58
N LEU A 164 24.90 -18.84 6.47
CA LEU A 164 25.86 -17.77 6.20
C LEU A 164 25.74 -16.64 7.23
N ASN A 165 24.53 -16.14 7.48
CA ASN A 165 24.31 -15.09 8.48
C ASN A 165 24.77 -15.52 9.87
N HIS A 166 24.47 -16.76 10.26
CA HIS A 166 24.91 -17.32 11.55
C HIS A 166 26.44 -17.39 11.65
N GLN A 167 27.13 -17.83 10.59
CA GLN A 167 28.60 -17.85 10.58
C GLN A 167 29.21 -16.45 10.61
N VAL A 168 28.60 -15.48 9.92
CA VAL A 168 29.01 -14.06 9.97
C VAL A 168 28.81 -13.48 11.37
N GLU A 169 27.70 -13.76 12.02
CA GLU A 169 27.43 -13.32 13.39
C GLU A 169 28.39 -13.95 14.42
N ILE A 170 28.67 -15.25 14.29
CA ILE A 170 29.69 -15.92 15.11
C ILE A 170 31.05 -15.26 14.89
N ALA A 171 31.41 -14.92 13.65
CA ALA A 171 32.66 -14.22 13.35
C ALA A 171 32.72 -12.86 14.06
N GLU A 172 31.67 -12.04 13.94
CA GLU A 172 31.58 -10.71 14.57
C GLU A 172 31.67 -10.79 16.10
N GLN A 173 30.93 -11.70 16.72
CA GLN A 173 30.94 -11.90 18.18
C GLN A 173 32.28 -12.44 18.66
N THR A 174 32.87 -13.38 17.93
CA THR A 174 34.16 -13.99 18.27
C THR A 174 35.30 -12.97 18.13
N VAL A 175 35.29 -12.16 17.06
CA VAL A 175 36.25 -11.07 16.85
C VAL A 175 36.14 -10.03 17.98
N THR A 176 34.93 -9.55 18.25
CA THR A 176 34.70 -8.52 19.27
C THR A 176 35.07 -9.02 20.67
N SER A 177 34.62 -10.22 21.03
CA SER A 177 34.88 -10.81 22.35
C SER A 177 36.35 -11.20 22.52
N SER A 178 36.99 -11.77 21.49
CA SER A 178 38.38 -12.19 21.58
C SER A 178 39.35 -11.02 21.64
N ILE A 179 39.14 -9.96 20.83
CA ILE A 179 39.97 -8.75 20.86
C ILE A 179 39.76 -8.02 22.19
N LYS A 180 38.51 -7.82 22.61
CA LYS A 180 38.20 -7.13 23.86
C LYS A 180 38.72 -7.89 25.08
N LEU A 181 38.51 -9.22 25.15
CA LEU A 181 39.00 -10.04 26.25
C LEU A 181 40.53 -10.06 26.29
N SER A 182 41.18 -10.26 25.14
CA SER A 182 42.65 -10.28 25.06
C SER A 182 43.27 -8.92 25.45
N MET A 183 42.71 -7.81 24.96
CA MET A 183 43.18 -6.47 25.33
C MET A 183 42.89 -6.14 26.79
N THR A 184 41.72 -6.53 27.31
CA THR A 184 41.34 -6.26 28.71
C THR A 184 42.19 -7.09 29.67
N GLN A 185 42.34 -8.39 29.43
CA GLN A 185 43.19 -9.27 30.25
C GLN A 185 44.65 -8.81 30.21
N PHE A 186 45.15 -8.38 29.05
CA PHE A 186 46.47 -7.78 28.94
C PHE A 186 46.61 -6.51 29.79
N LEU A 187 45.68 -5.55 29.65
CA LEU A 187 45.74 -4.28 30.37
C LEU A 187 45.60 -4.48 31.89
N VAL A 188 44.74 -5.41 32.32
CA VAL A 188 44.54 -5.76 33.73
C VAL A 188 45.78 -6.45 34.27
N LEU A 189 46.29 -7.50 33.61
CA LEU A 189 47.48 -8.22 34.07
C LEU A 189 48.72 -7.33 34.08
N ALA A 190 48.93 -6.52 33.03
CA ALA A 190 50.02 -5.55 33.00
C ALA A 190 49.86 -4.52 34.13
N GLY A 191 48.64 -4.03 34.38
CA GLY A 191 48.33 -3.11 35.46
C GLY A 191 48.51 -3.70 36.85
N GLU A 192 48.12 -4.96 37.08
CA GLU A 192 48.26 -5.69 38.33
C GLU A 192 49.73 -6.02 38.60
N MET A 193 50.44 -6.60 37.63
CA MET A 193 51.86 -6.92 37.76
C MET A 193 52.70 -5.66 37.97
N MET A 194 52.42 -4.57 37.23
CA MET A 194 53.05 -3.27 37.47
C MET A 194 52.65 -2.70 38.83
N GLY A 195 51.38 -2.84 39.23
CA GLY A 195 50.87 -2.37 40.52
C GLY A 195 51.52 -3.08 41.71
N ASP A 196 51.68 -4.39 41.65
CA ASP A 196 52.33 -5.20 42.67
C ASP A 196 53.84 -4.95 42.69
N TYR A 197 54.47 -4.83 41.53
CA TYR A 197 55.85 -4.38 41.44
C TYR A 197 56.03 -3.00 42.07
N LEU A 198 55.14 -2.04 41.77
CA LEU A 198 55.18 -0.69 42.33
C LEU A 198 54.90 -0.69 43.83
N LYS A 199 54.00 -1.52 44.36
CA LYS A 199 53.72 -1.63 45.80
C LYS A 199 54.89 -2.23 46.57
N ILE A 200 55.45 -3.34 46.09
CA ILE A 200 56.57 -4.04 46.73
C ILE A 200 57.82 -3.16 46.73
N ASN A 201 57.99 -2.36 45.68
CA ASN A 201 59.20 -1.56 45.48
C ASN A 201 58.99 -0.05 45.69
N SER A 202 57.80 0.38 46.16
CA SER A 202 57.40 1.79 46.38
C SER A 202 58.43 2.61 47.18
N PRO A 203 59.03 2.08 48.27
CA PRO A 203 60.06 2.82 49.01
C PRO A 203 61.31 3.09 48.16
N ALA A 204 61.79 2.10 47.39
CA ALA A 204 62.95 2.23 46.50
C ALA A 204 62.66 3.11 45.28
N LEU A 205 61.45 3.01 44.71
CA LEU A 205 60.96 3.84 43.61
C LEU A 205 60.78 5.30 44.04
N SER A 206 60.41 5.60 45.28
CA SER A 206 60.26 6.98 45.77
C SER A 206 61.60 7.74 45.81
N ALA A 207 62.68 7.06 46.17
CA ALA A 207 64.04 7.60 46.13
C ALA A 207 64.50 7.86 44.68
N MET A 208 64.21 6.93 43.78
CA MET A 208 64.54 7.06 42.35
C MET A 208 63.67 8.11 41.64
N LYS A 209 62.40 8.24 42.04
CA LYS A 209 61.43 9.24 41.56
C LYS A 209 61.88 10.66 41.89
N THR A 210 62.47 10.89 43.06
CA THR A 210 63.05 12.20 43.43
C THR A 210 64.17 12.63 42.46
N ASN A 211 64.99 11.68 42.01
CA ASN A 211 66.06 11.93 41.02
C ASN A 211 65.50 12.10 39.60
N CYS A 212 64.48 11.33 39.23
CA CYS A 212 63.80 11.46 37.95
C CYS A 212 62.95 12.74 37.84
N ASP A 213 62.38 13.26 38.93
CA ASP A 213 61.57 14.48 38.93
C ASP A 213 62.41 15.74 38.65
N SER A 214 63.69 15.72 39.05
CA SER A 214 64.68 16.73 38.66
C SER A 214 64.93 16.73 37.13
N LEU A 215 65.14 15.54 36.56
CA LEU A 215 65.34 15.36 35.11
C LEU A 215 64.07 15.70 34.29
N LYS A 216 62.90 15.36 34.84
CA LYS A 216 61.57 15.60 34.25
C LYS A 216 61.23 17.09 34.20
N THR A 217 61.75 17.91 35.12
CA THR A 217 61.55 19.38 35.11
C THR A 217 62.29 20.03 33.94
N SER A 218 63.45 19.50 33.57
CA SER A 218 64.25 19.97 32.42
C SER A 218 63.64 19.59 31.06
N ILE A 219 62.97 18.43 30.97
CA ILE A 219 62.33 17.95 29.75
C ILE A 219 60.93 18.57 29.55
N LYS A 220 60.24 18.93 30.64
CA LYS A 220 58.94 19.65 30.62
C LYS A 220 59.00 21.06 30.03
N ALA A 221 60.17 21.69 29.98
CA ALA A 221 60.36 22.97 29.29
C ALA A 221 60.43 22.82 27.76
N TRP A 222 60.69 21.61 27.25
CA TRP A 222 61.02 21.37 25.84
C TRP A 222 59.81 20.99 24.97
N LEU A 223 58.73 20.42 25.51
CA LEU A 223 57.68 19.73 24.71
C LEU A 223 56.27 20.32 24.76
N GLY A 224 56.04 21.45 25.44
CA GLY A 224 54.69 21.94 25.77
C GLY A 224 54.16 23.13 24.94
N ARG A 225 54.06 23.02 23.61
CA ARG A 225 53.17 23.83 22.75
C ARG A 225 52.76 22.95 21.55
N ASP A 226 51.51 22.73 21.17
CA ASP A 226 50.17 22.98 21.70
C ASP A 226 49.21 22.10 20.84
N LEU A 227 47.90 22.10 21.17
CA LEU A 227 46.72 21.71 20.35
C LEU A 227 45.89 20.49 20.81
N ASN A 228 45.05 20.79 21.80
CA ASN A 228 43.60 20.50 21.86
C ASN A 228 42.89 20.75 20.49
N GLN A 229 41.72 20.21 20.09
CA GLN A 229 40.51 19.85 20.82
C GLN A 229 39.50 19.10 19.91
N ASN A 230 38.51 18.50 20.57
CA ASN A 230 37.41 17.61 20.18
C ASN A 230 36.19 18.32 19.53
N PRO A 231 35.30 17.61 18.80
CA PRO A 231 33.89 17.97 18.78
C PRO A 231 32.97 16.75 18.87
N SER A 232 32.65 16.36 20.10
CA SER A 232 31.51 15.49 20.41
C SER A 232 30.20 16.27 20.21
N ASP A 233 29.68 16.33 18.99
CA ASP A 233 28.25 16.52 18.76
C ASP A 233 27.84 16.09 17.34
N ASN A 234 27.22 14.91 17.20
CA ASN A 234 26.43 14.62 16.01
C ASN A 234 25.29 13.62 16.31
N TYR A 235 24.11 14.05 15.90
CA TYR A 235 22.84 13.40 15.56
C TYR A 235 22.77 11.85 15.44
N ALA A 236 23.85 11.17 15.06
CA ALA A 236 23.96 9.71 15.02
C ALA A 236 23.67 9.03 16.38
N THR A 237 23.98 9.69 17.50
CA THR A 237 23.68 9.15 18.84
C THR A 237 22.18 9.20 19.18
N ARG A 238 21.38 9.99 18.45
CA ARG A 238 19.94 10.15 18.73
C ARG A 238 19.04 9.23 17.90
N ALA A 239 19.54 8.58 16.85
CA ALA A 239 18.71 7.84 15.89
C ALA A 239 18.60 6.33 16.14
N SER A 240 19.41 5.73 17.03
CA SER A 240 19.60 4.27 17.08
C SER A 240 18.64 3.48 17.97
N THR A 241 17.63 4.10 18.60
CA THR A 241 16.84 3.46 19.67
C THR A 241 15.51 2.81 19.27
N ASN A 242 15.02 2.94 18.04
CA ASN A 242 13.60 2.62 17.75
C ASN A 242 13.31 1.61 16.61
N TYR A 243 14.23 0.71 16.20
CA TYR A 243 14.02 -0.10 14.99
C TYR A 243 13.70 -1.60 15.17
N TRP A 244 13.62 -2.14 16.40
CA TRP A 244 13.56 -3.59 16.63
C TRP A 244 12.31 -4.08 17.38
N ASP A 245 11.10 -3.88 16.85
CA ASP A 245 9.92 -4.45 17.53
C ASP A 245 8.77 -4.99 16.66
N MET A 246 8.99 -5.40 15.41
CA MET A 246 7.97 -6.19 14.69
C MET A 246 8.60 -7.20 13.73
N ARG A 247 8.38 -8.50 13.99
CA ARG A 247 7.93 -9.53 12.99
C ARG A 247 8.13 -11.01 13.38
N PHE A 248 7.97 -11.42 14.64
CA PHE A 248 7.76 -12.84 14.98
C PHE A 248 6.83 -13.02 16.18
N ILE A 249 5.54 -12.75 15.99
CA ILE A 249 4.49 -13.20 16.91
C ILE A 249 3.53 -14.09 16.11
N PRO A 250 3.13 -15.27 16.61
CA PRO A 250 2.09 -16.12 16.01
C PRO A 250 0.69 -15.47 15.92
N ASN A 251 0.55 -14.27 16.50
CA ASN A 251 -0.59 -13.35 16.44
C ASN A 251 -0.17 -12.01 15.83
N ALA A 252 0.79 -12.00 14.90
CA ALA A 252 1.19 -10.78 14.21
C ALA A 252 -0.07 -10.15 13.59
N ARG A 253 -0.39 -8.94 14.04
CA ARG A 253 -1.50 -8.16 13.49
C ARG A 253 -1.32 -8.12 11.98
N ILE A 254 -2.41 -8.35 11.25
CA ILE A 254 -2.56 -7.94 9.85
C ILE A 254 -1.89 -6.58 9.73
N ILE A 255 -0.86 -6.48 8.91
CA ILE A 255 -0.16 -5.22 8.68
C ILE A 255 -1.20 -4.30 8.02
N ASN A 256 -1.81 -3.42 8.81
CA ASN A 256 -2.69 -2.35 8.33
C ASN A 256 -1.89 -1.23 7.62
N SER A 257 -0.57 -1.41 7.47
CA SER A 257 0.28 -0.53 6.68
C SER A 257 0.02 -0.76 5.20
N LEU A 258 -0.37 0.28 4.47
CA LEU A 258 -0.51 0.24 3.01
C LEU A 258 0.84 0.01 2.30
N THR A 259 1.96 0.11 3.03
CA THR A 259 3.31 -0.23 2.57
C THR A 259 3.60 -1.71 2.76
N TYR A 260 3.34 -2.49 1.71
CA TYR A 260 3.64 -3.93 1.66
C TYR A 260 5.02 -4.17 1.00
N PRO A 261 5.89 -5.05 1.53
CA PRO A 261 7.26 -5.17 1.05
C PRO A 261 7.34 -5.82 -0.35
N ASN A 262 8.20 -5.23 -1.19
CA ASN A 262 8.84 -5.73 -2.41
C ASN A 262 8.53 -7.20 -2.80
N GLN A 263 7.42 -7.45 -3.51
CA GLN A 263 7.16 -8.77 -4.09
C GLN A 263 7.54 -8.82 -5.58
N THR A 264 8.15 -9.93 -5.99
CA THR A 264 8.37 -10.24 -7.40
C THR A 264 7.05 -10.57 -8.07
N VAL A 265 6.71 -9.82 -9.13
CA VAL A 265 5.52 -10.02 -9.94
C VAL A 265 5.87 -10.07 -11.43
N TRP A 266 4.94 -10.55 -12.24
CA TRP A 266 5.01 -10.42 -13.69
C TRP A 266 3.95 -9.44 -14.17
N LEU A 267 4.37 -8.29 -14.70
CA LEU A 267 3.49 -7.28 -15.26
C LEU A 267 3.22 -7.58 -16.74
N LYS A 268 1.96 -7.47 -17.19
CA LYS A 268 1.59 -7.62 -18.59
C LYS A 268 1.75 -6.30 -19.34
N GLU A 269 2.61 -6.29 -20.35
CA GLU A 269 2.77 -5.14 -21.24
C GLU A 269 2.10 -5.38 -22.59
N ALA A 270 1.31 -4.39 -23.02
CA ALA A 270 0.71 -4.38 -24.34
C ALA A 270 1.75 -3.91 -25.37
N HIS A 271 2.11 -4.77 -26.32
CA HIS A 271 2.97 -4.39 -27.44
C HIS A 271 2.08 -3.89 -28.60
N PRO A 272 2.38 -2.74 -29.23
CA PRO A 272 1.56 -2.19 -30.30
C PRO A 272 1.54 -3.00 -31.62
N ILE A 273 2.30 -4.09 -31.72
CA ILE A 273 2.54 -4.86 -32.97
C ILE A 273 2.55 -6.38 -32.72
N ARG A 274 2.90 -6.84 -31.51
CA ARG A 274 2.99 -8.27 -31.16
C ARG A 274 1.99 -8.63 -30.06
N SER A 275 1.84 -9.93 -29.78
CA SER A 275 1.13 -10.41 -28.60
C SER A 275 1.72 -9.79 -27.32
N SER A 276 0.88 -9.51 -26.33
CA SER A 276 1.29 -8.97 -25.03
C SER A 276 2.35 -9.85 -24.36
N SER A 277 3.41 -9.24 -23.83
CA SER A 277 4.49 -9.93 -23.13
C SER A 277 4.39 -9.70 -21.62
N TRP A 278 4.85 -10.68 -20.84
CA TRP A 278 4.89 -10.58 -19.38
C TRP A 278 6.32 -10.34 -18.92
N ILE A 279 6.51 -9.32 -18.09
CA ILE A 279 7.82 -8.84 -17.68
C ILE A 279 7.95 -8.98 -16.17
N LYS A 280 9.04 -9.62 -15.74
CA LYS A 280 9.38 -9.81 -14.32
C LYS A 280 9.91 -8.50 -13.73
N GLY A 281 9.44 -8.14 -12.55
CA GLY A 281 9.91 -6.98 -11.80
C GLY A 281 9.34 -6.98 -10.38
N LYS A 282 9.56 -5.88 -9.66
CA LYS A 282 9.07 -5.69 -8.30
C LYS A 282 7.87 -4.76 -8.30
N LEU A 283 6.85 -5.10 -7.52
CA LEU A 283 5.69 -4.24 -7.31
C LEU A 283 5.72 -3.67 -5.90
N ILE A 284 5.55 -2.36 -5.81
CA ILE A 284 5.58 -1.58 -4.57
C ILE A 284 4.31 -0.75 -4.52
N PHE A 285 3.62 -0.75 -3.39
CA PHE A 285 2.45 0.09 -3.18
C PHE A 285 2.68 0.94 -1.94
N GLU A 286 2.76 2.25 -2.12
CA GLU A 286 3.01 3.22 -1.05
C GLU A 286 2.27 4.53 -1.36
N ASP A 287 1.65 5.15 -0.36
CA ASP A 287 0.97 6.46 -0.49
C ASP A 287 0.00 6.57 -1.68
N SER A 288 -0.82 5.53 -1.91
CA SER A 288 -1.76 5.45 -3.06
C SER A 288 -1.07 5.40 -4.44
N LEU A 289 0.25 5.17 -4.49
CA LEU A 289 1.03 5.01 -5.71
C LEU A 289 1.47 3.56 -5.86
N LEU A 290 1.10 2.94 -6.96
CA LEU A 290 1.63 1.64 -7.36
C LEU A 290 2.86 1.88 -8.24
N LYS A 291 4.01 1.36 -7.84
CA LYS A 291 5.27 1.44 -8.57
C LYS A 291 5.68 0.03 -9.02
N PHE A 292 6.13 -0.09 -10.26
CA PHE A 292 6.76 -1.30 -10.78
C PHE A 292 8.20 -0.99 -11.17
N GLU A 293 9.14 -1.74 -10.61
CA GLU A 293 10.58 -1.56 -10.84
C GLU A 293 11.18 -2.79 -11.50
N ARG A 294 12.00 -2.59 -12.53
CA ARG A 294 12.76 -3.65 -13.19
C ARG A 294 14.25 -3.29 -13.26
N ARG A 295 15.12 -4.29 -13.04
CA ARG A 295 16.53 -4.21 -13.41
C ARG A 295 16.74 -4.64 -14.86
N ASN A 296 17.31 -3.77 -15.67
CA ASN A 296 17.88 -4.15 -16.97
C ASN A 296 19.38 -4.45 -16.82
N ALA A 297 19.93 -5.25 -17.74
CA ALA A 297 21.33 -5.69 -17.73
C ALA A 297 22.35 -4.54 -17.83
N GLU A 298 21.90 -3.32 -18.17
CA GLU A 298 22.71 -2.13 -18.42
C GLU A 298 22.34 -1.00 -17.43
N THR A 299 22.38 -1.25 -16.12
CA THR A 299 22.33 -0.23 -15.03
C THR A 299 21.14 0.75 -14.97
N ASP A 300 20.21 0.76 -15.93
CA ASP A 300 19.08 1.69 -15.96
C ASP A 300 17.85 1.05 -15.30
N HIS A 301 17.37 1.68 -14.24
CA HIS A 301 16.19 1.25 -13.49
C HIS A 301 14.93 1.77 -14.18
N GLU A 302 14.22 0.91 -14.91
CA GLU A 302 12.92 1.28 -15.48
C GLU A 302 11.86 1.22 -14.38
N THR A 303 11.27 2.37 -14.06
CA THR A 303 10.23 2.51 -13.03
C THR A 303 8.94 3.01 -13.68
N LYS A 304 7.85 2.25 -13.52
CA LYS A 304 6.50 2.67 -13.91
C LYS A 304 5.72 3.01 -12.65
N THR A 305 4.90 4.07 -12.70
CA THR A 305 4.16 4.54 -11.52
C THR A 305 2.73 4.88 -11.90
N TRP A 306 1.80 4.41 -11.08
CA TRP A 306 0.36 4.58 -11.26
C TRP A 306 -0.27 5.17 -10.01
N PRO A 307 -0.93 6.34 -10.11
CA PRO A 307 -1.78 6.82 -9.03
C PRO A 307 -3.06 5.98 -9.00
N LEU A 308 -3.31 5.34 -7.86
CA LEU A 308 -4.46 4.47 -7.67
C LEU A 308 -5.44 5.13 -6.67
N PRO A 309 -6.34 6.03 -7.11
CA PRO A 309 -7.28 6.67 -6.19
C PRO A 309 -8.33 5.68 -5.67
N LEU A 310 -9.24 5.21 -6.52
CA LEU A 310 -10.14 4.09 -6.27
C LEU A 310 -9.93 3.06 -7.37
N VAL A 311 -9.77 1.81 -6.98
CA VAL A 311 -9.46 0.73 -7.93
C VAL A 311 -10.41 -0.43 -7.77
N THR A 312 -10.84 -1.00 -8.89
CA THR A 312 -11.50 -2.31 -8.90
C THR A 312 -10.46 -3.37 -9.16
N VAL A 313 -10.32 -4.34 -8.25
CA VAL A 313 -9.38 -5.45 -8.42
C VAL A 313 -10.17 -6.73 -8.61
N THR A 314 -9.80 -7.49 -9.65
CA THR A 314 -10.46 -8.74 -10.04
C THR A 314 -9.43 -9.82 -10.32
N LYS A 315 -9.74 -11.07 -9.96
CA LYS A 315 -8.92 -12.23 -10.31
C LYS A 315 -9.08 -12.55 -11.81
N VAL A 316 -7.99 -12.90 -12.48
CA VAL A 316 -8.01 -13.31 -13.89
C VAL A 316 -8.10 -14.83 -13.96
N GLU A 317 -9.29 -15.33 -14.31
CA GLU A 317 -9.58 -16.78 -14.29
C GLU A 317 -9.07 -17.53 -15.53
N LYS A 318 -8.84 -16.82 -16.65
CA LYS A 318 -8.44 -17.41 -17.94
C LYS A 318 -7.03 -16.98 -18.34
N GLY A 319 -6.15 -17.96 -18.56
CA GLY A 319 -4.80 -17.75 -19.09
C GLY A 319 -3.71 -18.05 -18.07
N ARG A 320 -3.36 -17.05 -17.24
CA ARG A 320 -2.18 -17.08 -16.36
C ARG A 320 -2.59 -17.27 -14.89
N ARG A 321 -1.91 -18.16 -14.18
CA ARG A 321 -2.22 -18.49 -12.77
C ARG A 321 -1.98 -17.29 -11.87
N PHE A 322 -2.80 -17.15 -10.82
CA PHE A 322 -2.69 -16.10 -9.79
C PHE A 322 -2.60 -14.66 -10.34
N ALA A 323 -3.16 -14.43 -11.52
CA ALA A 323 -3.17 -13.11 -12.13
C ALA A 323 -4.29 -12.23 -11.55
N LEU A 324 -3.97 -10.95 -11.35
CA LEU A 324 -4.85 -9.89 -10.92
C LEU A 324 -4.98 -8.84 -12.00
N LYS A 325 -6.16 -8.24 -12.05
CA LYS A 325 -6.50 -7.13 -12.92
C LYS A 325 -7.01 -5.98 -12.09
N ILE A 326 -6.22 -4.92 -12.05
CA ILE A 326 -6.57 -3.64 -11.45
C ILE A 326 -7.14 -2.75 -12.55
N ARG A 327 -8.36 -2.27 -12.36
CA ARG A 327 -8.96 -1.21 -13.18
C ARG A 327 -8.89 0.09 -12.39
N SER A 328 -8.07 1.02 -12.86
CA SER A 328 -8.12 2.42 -12.45
C SER A 328 -8.91 3.24 -13.50
N PRO A 329 -9.31 4.48 -13.20
CA PRO A 329 -9.94 5.37 -14.19
C PRO A 329 -9.04 5.72 -15.38
N GLN A 330 -7.71 5.61 -15.22
CA GLN A 330 -6.72 6.00 -16.21
C GLN A 330 -6.32 4.82 -17.10
N GLU A 331 -6.12 3.64 -16.49
CA GLU A 331 -5.66 2.46 -17.20
C GLU A 331 -6.00 1.15 -16.51
N THR A 332 -5.78 0.07 -17.24
CA THR A 332 -5.96 -1.29 -16.74
C THR A 332 -4.60 -1.93 -16.59
N ILE A 333 -4.29 -2.36 -15.37
CA ILE A 333 -3.01 -3.00 -15.02
C ILE A 333 -3.30 -4.47 -14.77
N GLU A 334 -2.63 -5.35 -15.51
CA GLU A 334 -2.70 -6.80 -15.30
C GLU A 334 -1.33 -7.29 -14.84
N PHE A 335 -1.27 -7.98 -13.70
CA PHE A 335 -0.04 -8.57 -13.19
C PHE A 335 -0.30 -9.95 -12.57
N GLN A 336 0.72 -10.77 -12.48
CA GLN A 336 0.69 -12.09 -11.85
C GLN A 336 1.49 -12.08 -10.55
N THR A 337 0.88 -12.62 -9.48
CA THR A 337 1.55 -12.92 -8.22
C THR A 337 2.17 -14.32 -8.23
N LEU A 338 3.05 -14.58 -7.27
CA LEU A 338 3.75 -15.87 -7.16
C LEU A 338 2.82 -17.00 -6.69
N SER A 339 1.95 -16.72 -5.71
CA SER A 339 1.03 -17.69 -5.11
C SER A 339 -0.43 -17.19 -5.03
N LYS A 340 -1.34 -18.10 -4.68
CA LYS A 340 -2.76 -17.79 -4.37
C LYS A 340 -2.88 -16.90 -3.12
N LEU A 341 -2.01 -17.12 -2.13
CA LEU A 341 -1.97 -16.32 -0.91
C LEU A 341 -1.57 -14.87 -1.22
N ASP A 342 -0.49 -14.67 -2.00
CA ASP A 342 -0.07 -13.34 -2.45
C ASP A 342 -1.20 -12.65 -3.24
N GLN A 343 -1.92 -13.42 -4.06
CA GLN A 343 -3.07 -12.92 -4.81
C GLN A 343 -4.17 -12.38 -3.87
N GLU A 344 -4.43 -13.08 -2.76
CA GLU A 344 -5.44 -12.71 -1.75
C GLU A 344 -4.98 -11.53 -0.89
N GLU A 345 -3.70 -11.47 -0.55
CA GLU A 345 -3.09 -10.34 0.17
C GLU A 345 -3.14 -9.06 -0.65
N TRP A 346 -2.72 -9.10 -1.93
CA TRP A 346 -2.83 -7.94 -2.82
C TRP A 346 -4.29 -7.48 -2.96
N MET A 347 -5.24 -8.41 -3.09
CA MET A 347 -6.67 -8.07 -3.08
C MET A 347 -7.10 -7.38 -1.78
N HIS A 348 -6.63 -7.87 -0.62
CA HIS A 348 -6.91 -7.27 0.68
C HIS A 348 -6.31 -5.86 0.80
N ILE A 349 -5.06 -5.67 0.35
CA ILE A 349 -4.38 -4.37 0.34
C ILE A 349 -5.17 -3.36 -0.49
N PHE A 350 -5.59 -3.70 -1.71
CA PHE A 350 -6.36 -2.78 -2.53
C PHE A 350 -7.77 -2.52 -1.97
N ASN A 351 -8.39 -3.51 -1.32
CA ASN A 351 -9.66 -3.31 -0.62
C ASN A 351 -9.51 -2.38 0.59
N ASN A 352 -8.44 -2.54 1.38
CA ASN A 352 -8.13 -1.66 2.51
C ASN A 352 -7.70 -0.26 2.08
N HIS A 353 -6.94 -0.15 0.98
CA HIS A 353 -6.62 1.11 0.33
C HIS A 353 -7.88 1.86 -0.06
N ASN A 354 -8.81 1.16 -0.74
CA ASN A 354 -10.12 1.71 -1.03
C ASN A 354 -10.77 2.17 0.29
N LEU A 355 -10.87 1.33 1.33
CA LEU A 355 -11.42 1.72 2.64
C LEU A 355 -10.74 2.95 3.28
N SER A 356 -9.42 3.12 3.14
CA SER A 356 -8.66 4.26 3.66
C SER A 356 -8.94 5.53 2.87
N VAL A 357 -8.98 5.45 1.53
CA VAL A 357 -9.39 6.57 0.66
C VAL A 357 -10.85 6.97 0.93
N LEU A 358 -11.69 6.01 1.29
CA LEU A 358 -13.07 6.22 1.71
C LEU A 358 -13.19 6.85 3.12
N GLY A 359 -12.12 6.82 3.94
CA GLY A 359 -12.15 7.09 5.39
C GLY A 359 -11.80 8.50 5.85
N GLU A 360 -11.36 9.42 4.98
CA GLU A 360 -10.92 10.77 5.40
C GLU A 360 -11.70 11.96 4.80
N ASN A 361 -12.88 11.74 4.20
CA ASN A 361 -13.70 12.88 3.75
C ASN A 361 -14.89 13.18 4.67
N ASP A 362 -14.69 14.27 5.41
CA ASP A 362 -15.60 15.00 6.27
C ASP A 362 -16.82 15.51 5.46
N GLY A 363 -17.87 14.68 5.40
CA GLY A 363 -19.13 14.96 4.73
C GLY A 363 -20.27 14.19 5.41
N GLN A 364 -20.46 14.45 6.70
CA GLN A 364 -21.32 13.66 7.59
C GLN A 364 -22.81 13.67 7.18
N ARG A 365 -23.30 12.56 6.61
CA ARG A 365 -24.63 12.01 6.91
C ARG A 365 -24.46 10.83 7.88
N LYS A 366 -24.26 11.12 9.16
CA LYS A 366 -24.13 10.11 10.21
C LYS A 366 -25.53 9.58 10.60
N GLY A 367 -25.68 8.26 10.71
CA GLY A 367 -26.88 7.61 11.28
C GLY A 367 -27.90 7.07 10.30
N LEU A 368 -27.59 6.98 8.99
CA LEU A 368 -28.47 6.32 8.03
C LEU A 368 -28.38 4.79 8.19
N ILE A 369 -29.55 4.15 8.18
CA ILE A 369 -29.68 2.70 8.28
C ILE A 369 -29.77 2.11 6.87
N CYS A 370 -29.00 1.05 6.62
CA CYS A 370 -29.00 0.31 5.37
C CYS A 370 -30.39 -0.31 5.14
N ALA A 371 -31.00 0.00 4.00
CA ALA A 371 -32.33 -0.43 3.62
C ALA A 371 -32.47 -1.96 3.49
N ASP A 372 -31.36 -2.68 3.32
CA ASP A 372 -31.37 -4.13 3.10
C ASP A 372 -31.04 -4.93 4.35
N CYS A 373 -29.93 -4.61 5.02
CA CYS A 373 -29.40 -5.41 6.13
C CYS A 373 -29.45 -4.71 7.49
N GLY A 374 -29.97 -3.49 7.57
CA GLY A 374 -30.12 -2.75 8.82
C GLY A 374 -28.82 -2.23 9.45
N ALA A 375 -27.66 -2.34 8.77
CA ALA A 375 -26.41 -1.77 9.25
C ALA A 375 -26.52 -0.23 9.40
N THR A 376 -25.95 0.35 10.45
CA THR A 376 -26.11 1.77 10.82
C THR A 376 -25.13 2.73 10.13
N ASP A 377 -24.34 2.21 9.20
CA ASP A 377 -23.24 2.88 8.51
C ASP A 377 -23.54 3.05 7.00
N ALA A 378 -24.80 3.33 6.65
CA ALA A 378 -25.18 3.50 5.26
C ALA A 378 -24.61 4.78 4.65
N THR A 379 -23.49 4.64 3.93
CA THR A 379 -22.76 5.73 3.24
C THR A 379 -22.98 5.74 1.73
N TRP A 380 -23.81 4.83 1.22
CA TRP A 380 -24.17 4.71 -0.19
C TRP A 380 -25.67 4.84 -0.38
N VAL A 381 -26.11 5.01 -1.63
CA VAL A 381 -27.52 5.11 -1.99
C VAL A 381 -27.76 4.51 -3.37
N SER A 382 -28.88 3.79 -3.51
CA SER A 382 -29.48 3.54 -4.82
C SER A 382 -30.37 4.73 -5.16
N LEU A 383 -29.96 5.56 -6.12
CA LEU A 383 -30.62 6.83 -6.46
C LEU A 383 -32.06 6.63 -6.94
N ASN A 384 -32.31 5.63 -7.78
CA ASN A 384 -33.64 5.34 -8.31
C ASN A 384 -34.59 4.80 -7.24
N TRP A 385 -34.07 4.07 -6.24
CA TRP A 385 -34.86 3.55 -5.13
C TRP A 385 -34.87 4.44 -3.89
N ALA A 386 -34.15 5.56 -3.88
CA ALA A 386 -33.92 6.39 -2.69
C ALA A 386 -33.53 5.54 -1.45
N ALA A 387 -32.76 4.47 -1.65
CA ALA A 387 -32.47 3.48 -0.62
C ALA A 387 -31.03 3.66 -0.10
N PRO A 388 -30.82 4.08 1.16
CA PRO A 388 -29.49 4.12 1.76
C PRO A 388 -28.93 2.71 1.93
N LEU A 389 -27.66 2.51 1.60
CA LEU A 389 -26.98 1.22 1.60
C LEU A 389 -25.65 1.31 2.36
N CYS A 390 -25.31 0.27 3.12
CA CYS A 390 -23.95 0.08 3.60
C CYS A 390 -23.02 -0.32 2.45
N LEU A 391 -21.71 -0.23 2.66
CA LEU A 391 -20.71 -0.57 1.64
C LEU A 391 -20.94 -1.97 1.05
N ARG A 392 -21.21 -2.98 1.91
CA ARG A 392 -21.43 -4.36 1.48
C ARG A 392 -22.64 -4.51 0.57
N CYS A 393 -23.83 -4.04 0.98
CA CYS A 393 -25.03 -4.10 0.14
C CYS A 393 -24.88 -3.29 -1.15
N SER A 394 -24.21 -2.14 -1.10
CA SER A 394 -23.93 -1.34 -2.29
C SER A 394 -23.09 -2.10 -3.33
N GLY A 395 -22.21 -3.01 -2.90
CA GLY A 395 -21.43 -3.88 -3.78
C GLY A 395 -22.31 -4.79 -4.63
N PHE A 396 -23.31 -5.44 -4.03
CA PHE A 396 -24.27 -6.28 -4.76
C PHE A 396 -25.18 -5.46 -5.67
N HIS A 397 -25.65 -4.29 -5.22
CA HIS A 397 -26.40 -3.36 -6.07
C HIS A 397 -25.60 -2.88 -7.29
N ARG A 398 -24.26 -2.84 -7.23
CA ARG A 398 -23.39 -2.48 -8.38
C ARG A 398 -23.22 -3.61 -9.40
N GLN A 399 -23.41 -4.86 -8.98
CA GLN A 399 -23.37 -6.01 -9.87
C GLN A 399 -24.66 -6.11 -10.71
N MET A 400 -25.75 -5.48 -10.25
CA MET A 400 -26.99 -5.35 -11.01
C MET A 400 -26.84 -4.39 -12.19
N SER A 401 -27.74 -4.49 -13.17
CA SER A 401 -27.82 -3.51 -14.25
C SER A 401 -28.17 -2.12 -13.70
N SER A 402 -27.73 -1.07 -14.41
CA SER A 402 -28.08 0.31 -14.07
C SER A 402 -29.57 0.63 -14.22
N THR A 403 -30.34 -0.26 -14.86
CA THR A 403 -31.81 -0.21 -14.90
C THR A 403 -32.40 -0.60 -13.54
N ASN A 404 -31.79 -1.56 -12.84
CA ASN A 404 -32.29 -2.06 -11.56
C ASN A 404 -31.80 -1.19 -10.39
N SER A 405 -30.53 -0.76 -10.39
CA SER A 405 -29.97 0.06 -9.32
C SER A 405 -28.91 1.04 -9.80
N LYS A 406 -29.10 2.33 -9.49
CA LYS A 406 -28.17 3.42 -9.80
C LYS A 406 -27.42 3.84 -8.54
N VAL A 407 -26.30 3.18 -8.24
CA VAL A 407 -25.56 3.38 -6.98
C VAL A 407 -24.68 4.63 -7.00
N ARG A 408 -24.75 5.46 -5.95
CA ARG A 408 -23.82 6.55 -5.63
C ARG A 408 -23.40 6.51 -4.16
N SER A 409 -22.26 7.09 -3.85
CA SER A 409 -21.82 7.33 -2.48
C SER A 409 -22.29 8.70 -2.00
N PHE A 410 -22.78 8.77 -0.77
CA PHE A 410 -22.98 10.07 -0.10
C PHE A 410 -21.65 10.76 0.22
N THR A 411 -20.58 9.99 0.40
CA THR A 411 -19.27 10.48 0.83
C THR A 411 -18.36 10.78 -0.37
N LEU A 412 -18.40 9.96 -1.43
CA LEU A 412 -17.46 10.05 -2.54
C LEU A 412 -18.00 10.77 -3.76
N ASP A 413 -19.32 10.71 -3.99
CA ASP A 413 -19.92 11.29 -5.18
C ASP A 413 -20.52 12.65 -4.84
N LYS A 414 -20.33 13.62 -5.73
CA LYS A 414 -21.05 14.90 -5.65
C LYS A 414 -22.50 14.69 -6.10
N ILE A 415 -23.36 14.28 -5.17
CA ILE A 415 -24.79 14.14 -5.42
C ILE A 415 -25.42 15.55 -5.49
N ASN A 416 -26.23 15.79 -6.52
CA ASN A 416 -26.92 17.08 -6.69
C ASN A 416 -27.88 17.34 -5.50
N PRO A 417 -27.98 18.57 -4.97
CA PRO A 417 -28.89 18.91 -3.88
C PRO A 417 -30.35 18.50 -4.11
N ILE A 418 -30.86 18.59 -5.34
CA ILE A 418 -32.22 18.16 -5.68
C ILE A 418 -32.36 16.65 -5.47
N ALA A 419 -31.38 15.87 -5.89
CA ALA A 419 -31.37 14.43 -5.67
C ALA A 419 -31.28 14.07 -4.18
N LEU A 420 -30.52 14.84 -3.38
CA LEU A 420 -30.44 14.64 -1.94
C LEU A 420 -31.77 14.92 -1.24
N HIS A 421 -32.46 16.00 -1.60
CA HIS A 421 -33.78 16.32 -1.05
C HIS A 421 -34.82 15.25 -1.40
N MET A 422 -34.84 14.79 -2.64
CA MET A 422 -35.66 13.65 -3.08
C MET A 422 -35.38 12.38 -2.27
N ILE A 423 -34.10 12.06 -2.02
CA ILE A 423 -33.71 10.88 -1.23
C ILE A 423 -34.22 11.00 0.22
N ASP A 424 -34.14 12.19 0.81
CA ASP A 424 -34.59 12.44 2.18
C ASP A 424 -36.12 12.31 2.30
N GLU A 425 -36.87 12.82 1.32
CA GLU A 425 -38.33 12.74 1.30
C GLU A 425 -38.84 11.29 1.09
N LEU A 426 -38.12 10.51 0.29
CA LEU A 426 -38.46 9.12 -0.05
C LEU A 426 -37.78 8.07 0.84
N GLN A 427 -37.04 8.49 1.86
CA GLN A 427 -36.29 7.58 2.71
C GLN A 427 -37.24 6.53 3.34
N GLY A 428 -36.94 5.26 3.11
CA GLY A 428 -37.71 4.13 3.64
C GLY A 428 -38.96 3.76 2.84
N GLU A 429 -39.39 4.58 1.87
CA GLU A 429 -40.52 4.24 0.97
C GLU A 429 -40.19 3.01 0.12
N CYS A 430 -38.93 2.81 -0.27
CA CYS A 430 -38.45 1.58 -0.91
C CYS A 430 -38.86 0.32 -0.14
N ASN A 431 -38.60 0.26 1.16
CA ASN A 431 -38.93 -0.91 1.98
C ASN A 431 -40.45 -1.08 2.14
N LYS A 432 -41.21 0.02 2.22
CA LYS A 432 -42.68 -0.07 2.24
C LYS A 432 -43.25 -0.68 0.95
N LEU A 433 -42.65 -0.37 -0.20
CA LEU A 433 -43.10 -0.89 -1.49
C LEU A 433 -42.62 -2.31 -1.78
N LEU A 434 -41.38 -2.64 -1.41
CA LEU A 434 -40.74 -3.91 -1.76
C LEU A 434 -40.86 -5.00 -0.70
N LEU A 435 -41.25 -4.66 0.53
CA LEU A 435 -41.38 -5.59 1.66
C LEU A 435 -42.77 -5.52 2.30
N ASP A 436 -43.80 -5.26 1.50
CA ASP A 436 -45.20 -5.30 1.94
C ASP A 436 -45.60 -6.72 2.39
N LYS A 437 -45.11 -7.74 1.66
CA LYS A 437 -45.15 -9.13 2.10
C LYS A 437 -43.93 -9.41 2.96
N HIS A 438 -44.09 -10.19 4.03
CA HIS A 438 -42.96 -10.59 4.85
C HIS A 438 -42.02 -11.53 4.07
N PRO A 439 -40.72 -11.19 3.99
CA PRO A 439 -39.73 -12.09 3.40
C PRO A 439 -39.60 -13.39 4.19
N ASP A 440 -39.45 -14.51 3.47
CA ASP A 440 -39.09 -15.82 4.01
C ASP A 440 -37.61 -15.90 4.42
N ILE A 441 -36.79 -14.98 3.91
CA ILE A 441 -35.36 -14.84 4.24
C ILE A 441 -35.08 -13.42 4.75
N SER A 442 -34.15 -13.28 5.70
CA SER A 442 -33.73 -11.98 6.20
C SER A 442 -32.22 -11.91 6.37
N ILE A 443 -31.65 -10.73 6.16
CA ILE A 443 -30.21 -10.51 6.29
C ILE A 443 -29.90 -9.41 7.31
N ASN A 444 -28.74 -9.49 7.93
CA ASN A 444 -28.21 -8.50 8.86
C ASN A 444 -26.79 -8.05 8.46
N ALA A 445 -26.19 -7.14 9.23
CA ALA A 445 -24.86 -6.61 8.94
C ALA A 445 -23.79 -7.70 8.75
N ASN A 446 -23.91 -8.84 9.44
CA ASN A 446 -22.95 -9.95 9.46
C ASN A 446 -23.34 -11.14 8.57
N SER A 447 -24.49 -11.09 7.88
CA SER A 447 -24.89 -12.16 6.95
C SER A 447 -23.83 -12.40 5.89
N ASP A 448 -23.74 -13.66 5.46
CA ASP A 448 -22.80 -14.12 4.43
C ASP A 448 -23.07 -13.45 3.07
N GLU A 449 -22.17 -13.68 2.11
CA GLU A 449 -22.28 -13.05 0.79
C GLU A 449 -23.39 -13.67 -0.07
N LYS A 450 -23.63 -14.98 0.08
CA LYS A 450 -24.59 -15.71 -0.76
C LYS A 450 -26.03 -15.38 -0.39
N ASP A 451 -26.36 -15.39 0.89
CA ASP A 451 -27.68 -15.01 1.42
C ASP A 451 -27.97 -13.54 1.13
N ARG A 452 -26.94 -12.69 1.18
CA ARG A 452 -27.05 -11.26 0.83
C ARG A 452 -27.35 -11.08 -0.65
N GLU A 453 -26.65 -11.78 -1.53
CA GLU A 453 -26.92 -11.74 -2.97
C GLU A 453 -28.34 -12.22 -3.29
N ASP A 454 -28.75 -13.37 -2.73
CA ASP A 454 -30.08 -13.93 -2.95
C ASP A 454 -31.18 -12.96 -2.47
N TYR A 455 -31.06 -12.44 -1.25
CA TYR A 455 -32.02 -11.48 -0.69
C TYR A 455 -32.18 -10.23 -1.57
N ILE A 456 -31.07 -9.60 -1.98
CA ILE A 456 -31.11 -8.35 -2.73
C ILE A 456 -31.67 -8.61 -4.14
N ASN A 457 -31.33 -9.72 -4.80
CA ASN A 457 -31.90 -10.09 -6.10
C ASN A 457 -33.42 -10.32 -6.01
N ARG A 458 -33.88 -11.08 -5.00
CA ARG A 458 -35.32 -11.35 -4.79
C ARG A 458 -36.11 -10.07 -4.46
N LYS A 459 -35.48 -9.14 -3.74
CA LYS A 459 -36.07 -7.84 -3.37
C LYS A 459 -36.21 -6.87 -4.55
N TYR A 460 -35.16 -6.63 -5.32
CA TYR A 460 -35.12 -5.54 -6.32
C TYR A 460 -35.25 -5.99 -7.78
N ILE A 461 -34.93 -7.24 -8.09
CA ILE A 461 -35.01 -7.77 -9.46
C ILE A 461 -36.30 -8.55 -9.65
N ASN A 462 -36.57 -9.50 -8.75
CA ASN A 462 -37.76 -10.34 -8.84
C ASN A 462 -39.01 -9.68 -8.24
N ASN A 463 -38.82 -8.66 -7.39
CA ASN A 463 -39.89 -7.93 -6.68
C ASN A 463 -40.86 -8.88 -5.93
N GLU A 464 -40.35 -9.98 -5.36
CA GLU A 464 -41.18 -11.07 -4.83
C GLU A 464 -42.12 -10.64 -3.69
N TRP A 465 -41.61 -9.75 -2.84
CA TRP A 465 -42.30 -9.30 -1.63
C TRP A 465 -42.97 -7.93 -1.79
N SER A 466 -43.04 -7.45 -3.02
CA SER A 466 -43.62 -6.14 -3.33
C SER A 466 -45.13 -6.08 -3.17
N ILE A 467 -45.63 -4.86 -2.99
CA ILE A 467 -47.07 -4.56 -2.92
C ILE A 467 -47.79 -4.96 -4.23
N THR A 468 -48.95 -5.61 -4.10
CA THR A 468 -49.75 -6.09 -5.25
C THR A 468 -51.01 -5.27 -5.53
N GLY A 469 -51.06 -4.04 -5.02
CA GLY A 469 -52.20 -3.12 -5.16
C GLY A 469 -52.36 -2.52 -6.56
N ILE A 470 -53.43 -1.74 -6.74
CA ILE A 470 -53.65 -0.96 -7.97
C ILE A 470 -52.59 0.14 -8.05
N VAL A 471 -51.79 0.13 -9.11
CA VAL A 471 -50.74 1.12 -9.35
C VAL A 471 -51.37 2.48 -9.72
N PRO A 472 -51.16 3.55 -8.94
CA PRO A 472 -51.75 4.86 -9.18
C PRO A 472 -51.38 5.47 -10.53
N ASP A 473 -52.24 6.34 -11.09
CA ASP A 473 -51.91 7.11 -12.30
C ASP A 473 -50.79 8.12 -11.98
N PRO A 474 -49.63 8.08 -12.66
CA PRO A 474 -48.55 9.03 -12.42
C PRO A 474 -48.98 10.49 -12.64
N PHE A 475 -49.91 10.76 -13.54
CA PHE A 475 -50.42 12.13 -13.75
C PHE A 475 -51.33 12.59 -12.61
N GLU A 476 -52.05 11.67 -11.97
CA GLU A 476 -52.84 11.98 -10.78
C GLU A 476 -51.92 12.29 -9.60
N ALA A 477 -50.84 11.50 -9.43
CA ALA A 477 -49.80 11.76 -8.43
C ALA A 477 -49.15 13.14 -8.64
N ILE A 478 -48.82 13.48 -9.90
CA ILE A 478 -48.28 14.80 -10.28
C ILE A 478 -49.26 15.92 -9.94
N LYS A 479 -50.54 15.76 -10.26
CA LYS A 479 -51.56 16.78 -9.97
C LYS A 479 -51.79 16.98 -8.47
N LYS A 480 -51.63 15.93 -7.67
CA LYS A 480 -51.69 15.99 -6.19
C LYS A 480 -50.38 16.47 -5.55
N ARG A 481 -49.29 16.58 -6.31
CA ARG A 481 -47.91 16.77 -5.81
C ARG A 481 -47.53 15.75 -4.73
N ASP A 482 -47.92 14.50 -4.95
CA ASP A 482 -47.61 13.39 -4.05
C ASP A 482 -46.41 12.60 -4.59
N LEU A 483 -45.23 12.87 -4.04
CA LEU A 483 -43.97 12.25 -4.51
C LEU A 483 -43.96 10.74 -4.26
N LYS A 484 -44.60 10.28 -3.18
CA LYS A 484 -44.63 8.86 -2.77
C LYS A 484 -45.57 8.07 -3.67
N MET A 485 -46.72 8.63 -3.99
CA MET A 485 -47.62 8.07 -4.99
C MET A 485 -46.94 7.99 -6.36
N LEU A 486 -46.20 9.03 -6.75
CA LEU A 486 -45.43 9.03 -8.00
C LEU A 486 -44.31 7.98 -7.98
N PHE A 487 -43.59 7.85 -6.86
CA PHE A 487 -42.57 6.82 -6.63
C PHE A 487 -43.13 5.41 -6.85
N TYR A 488 -44.33 5.14 -6.32
CA TYR A 488 -45.01 3.86 -6.56
C TYR A 488 -45.39 3.67 -8.04
N SER A 489 -46.01 4.66 -8.69
CA SER A 489 -46.39 4.57 -10.10
C SER A 489 -45.21 4.28 -11.03
N VAL A 490 -44.06 4.88 -10.73
CA VAL A 490 -42.85 4.82 -11.56
C VAL A 490 -42.19 3.44 -11.52
N HIS A 491 -42.07 2.83 -10.34
CA HIS A 491 -41.39 1.54 -10.17
C HIS A 491 -42.23 0.33 -10.58
N PHE A 492 -43.55 0.47 -10.65
CA PHE A 492 -44.47 -0.62 -11.02
C PHE A 492 -45.07 -0.46 -12.42
N GLY A 493 -44.29 0.13 -13.34
CA GLY A 493 -44.52 -0.01 -14.79
C GLY A 493 -45.33 1.10 -15.46
N ARG A 494 -45.77 2.15 -14.75
CA ARG A 494 -46.54 3.27 -15.35
C ARG A 494 -45.69 4.48 -15.74
N ILE A 495 -44.36 4.39 -15.65
CA ILE A 495 -43.42 5.48 -15.96
C ILE A 495 -43.52 6.00 -17.41
N ASN A 496 -43.85 5.12 -18.36
CA ASN A 496 -43.90 5.43 -19.80
C ASN A 496 -45.31 5.78 -20.30
N GLU A 497 -46.29 5.95 -19.41
CA GLU A 497 -47.63 6.36 -19.83
C GLU A 497 -47.60 7.74 -20.48
N THR A 498 -48.52 7.99 -21.41
CA THR A 498 -48.61 9.29 -22.07
C THR A 498 -50.05 9.79 -22.05
N LYS A 499 -50.20 11.11 -21.92
CA LYS A 499 -51.45 11.84 -22.20
C LYS A 499 -51.14 12.83 -23.31
N ASP A 500 -51.79 12.70 -24.47
CA ASP A 500 -51.51 13.50 -25.67
C ASP A 500 -50.03 13.49 -26.11
N SER A 501 -49.36 12.34 -26.04
CA SER A 501 -47.92 12.14 -26.32
C SER A 501 -46.96 12.79 -25.30
N ILE A 502 -47.48 13.34 -24.21
CA ILE A 502 -46.69 13.92 -23.11
C ILE A 502 -46.49 12.85 -22.05
N THR A 503 -45.24 12.60 -21.64
CA THR A 503 -44.91 11.66 -20.54
C THR A 503 -44.97 12.35 -19.17
N PRO A 504 -45.06 11.60 -18.06
CA PRO A 504 -44.90 12.15 -16.71
C PRO A 504 -43.65 13.01 -16.56
N PHE A 505 -42.56 12.65 -17.26
CA PHE A 505 -41.31 13.38 -17.20
C PHE A 505 -41.37 14.77 -17.83
N HIS A 506 -42.09 14.92 -18.94
CA HIS A 506 -42.40 16.24 -19.51
C HIS A 506 -43.23 17.09 -18.54
N ALA A 507 -44.26 16.49 -17.94
CA ALA A 507 -45.17 17.18 -17.03
C ALA A 507 -44.47 17.70 -15.76
N VAL A 508 -43.57 16.94 -15.13
CA VAL A 508 -42.85 17.43 -13.95
C VAL A 508 -41.85 18.53 -14.29
N CYS A 509 -41.23 18.48 -15.49
CA CYS A 509 -40.31 19.50 -15.97
C CYS A 509 -41.03 20.81 -16.28
N SER A 510 -42.29 20.77 -16.74
CA SER A 510 -43.09 21.97 -16.98
C SER A 510 -43.57 22.62 -15.68
N LEU A 511 -43.92 21.81 -14.69
CA LEU A 511 -44.42 22.25 -13.38
C LEU A 511 -43.32 22.77 -12.42
N GLY A 512 -42.05 22.52 -12.74
CA GLY A 512 -40.94 22.93 -11.90
C GLY A 512 -40.78 22.09 -10.64
N TRP A 513 -41.23 20.83 -10.64
CA TRP A 513 -41.18 19.99 -9.44
C TRP A 513 -39.84 19.24 -9.35
N GLU A 514 -38.89 19.85 -8.64
CA GLU A 514 -37.50 19.42 -8.58
C GLU A 514 -37.34 17.95 -8.12
N ASP A 515 -37.97 17.54 -7.02
CA ASP A 515 -37.84 16.18 -6.48
C ASP A 515 -38.40 15.11 -7.43
N ALA A 516 -39.55 15.39 -8.05
CA ALA A 516 -40.16 14.49 -9.01
C ALA A 516 -39.35 14.40 -10.32
N VAL A 517 -38.69 15.50 -10.73
CA VAL A 517 -37.74 15.49 -11.83
C VAL A 517 -36.55 14.59 -11.50
N ALA A 518 -35.98 14.68 -10.30
CA ALA A 518 -34.86 13.82 -9.90
C ALA A 518 -35.26 12.34 -9.85
N LEU A 519 -36.39 12.03 -9.25
CA LEU A 519 -36.95 10.68 -9.25
C LEU A 519 -37.09 10.13 -10.67
N LEU A 520 -37.81 10.85 -11.54
CA LEU A 520 -38.06 10.38 -12.90
C LEU A 520 -36.76 10.29 -13.72
N ALA A 521 -35.84 11.24 -13.59
CA ALA A 521 -34.54 11.19 -14.27
C ALA A 521 -33.73 9.93 -13.91
N PHE A 522 -33.86 9.43 -12.68
CA PHE A 522 -33.20 8.19 -12.27
C PHE A 522 -33.98 6.93 -12.63
N CYS A 523 -35.26 7.00 -12.97
CA CYS A 523 -36.05 5.82 -13.34
C CYS A 523 -36.32 5.67 -14.84
N VAL A 524 -36.28 6.75 -15.63
CA VAL A 524 -36.50 6.67 -17.08
C VAL A 524 -35.32 6.05 -17.82
N ASN A 525 -35.62 5.35 -18.92
CA ASN A 525 -34.63 4.79 -19.83
C ASN A 525 -34.03 5.83 -20.77
N ASP A 526 -34.80 6.86 -21.15
CA ASP A 526 -34.34 7.96 -21.99
C ASP A 526 -34.81 9.30 -21.42
N LEU A 527 -33.86 10.22 -21.23
CA LEU A 527 -34.12 11.59 -20.77
C LEU A 527 -34.63 12.50 -21.89
N ASN A 528 -34.51 12.07 -23.15
CA ASN A 528 -34.72 12.89 -24.35
C ASN A 528 -35.92 12.43 -25.18
N VAL A 529 -36.88 11.76 -24.54
CA VAL A 529 -38.13 11.37 -25.19
C VAL A 529 -38.77 12.62 -25.80
N LYS A 530 -39.21 12.52 -27.05
CA LYS A 530 -39.89 13.60 -27.76
C LYS A 530 -41.39 13.42 -27.67
N ASP A 531 -42.13 14.51 -27.49
CA ASP A 531 -43.57 14.53 -27.71
C ASP A 531 -43.93 14.61 -29.20
N LYS A 532 -45.22 14.70 -29.50
CA LYS A 532 -45.76 14.81 -30.87
C LYS A 532 -45.23 16.02 -31.66
N ASP A 533 -44.78 17.06 -30.96
CA ASP A 533 -44.30 18.32 -31.52
C ASP A 533 -42.75 18.36 -31.56
N GLY A 534 -42.09 17.27 -31.15
CA GLY A 534 -40.63 17.14 -31.13
C GLY A 534 -39.97 17.70 -29.87
N TRP A 535 -40.75 18.15 -28.87
CA TRP A 535 -40.21 18.73 -27.64
C TRP A 535 -39.75 17.65 -26.66
N THR A 536 -38.63 17.89 -25.99
CA THR A 536 -38.13 17.03 -24.91
C THR A 536 -38.39 17.64 -23.54
N PRO A 537 -38.28 16.88 -22.44
CA PRO A 537 -38.45 17.41 -21.08
C PRO A 537 -37.53 18.62 -20.79
N LEU A 538 -36.33 18.62 -21.35
CA LEU A 538 -35.41 19.77 -21.28
C LEU A 538 -35.96 21.01 -22.01
N CYS A 539 -36.62 20.86 -23.16
CA CYS A 539 -37.28 21.98 -23.85
C CYS A 539 -38.38 22.60 -22.98
N TYR A 540 -39.17 21.78 -22.27
CA TYR A 540 -40.18 22.26 -21.32
C TYR A 540 -39.53 23.02 -20.16
N ALA A 541 -38.47 22.48 -19.54
CA ALA A 541 -37.76 23.16 -18.46
C ALA A 541 -37.18 24.53 -18.89
N VAL A 542 -36.65 24.63 -20.11
CA VAL A 542 -36.13 25.88 -20.70
C VAL A 542 -37.25 26.88 -20.96
N PHE A 543 -38.34 26.46 -21.60
CA PHE A 543 -39.45 27.36 -21.92
C PHE A 543 -40.13 27.92 -20.67
N TYR A 544 -40.31 27.09 -19.64
CA TYR A 544 -40.85 27.52 -18.33
C TYR A 544 -39.81 28.12 -17.39
N GLN A 545 -38.55 28.24 -17.82
CA GLN A 545 -37.48 28.95 -17.14
C GLN A 545 -37.06 28.35 -15.78
N HIS A 546 -37.18 27.04 -15.62
CA HIS A 546 -36.80 26.34 -14.39
C HIS A 546 -35.30 26.08 -14.34
N VAL A 547 -34.51 27.11 -14.00
CA VAL A 547 -33.04 27.09 -14.05
C VAL A 547 -32.42 25.90 -13.30
N ASN A 548 -32.87 25.62 -12.08
CA ASN A 548 -32.34 24.51 -11.28
C ASN A 548 -32.57 23.14 -11.93
N ILE A 549 -33.72 22.95 -12.58
CA ILE A 549 -34.06 21.73 -13.32
C ILE A 549 -33.23 21.62 -14.59
N ILE A 550 -33.00 22.73 -15.30
CA ILE A 550 -32.15 22.75 -16.50
C ILE A 550 -30.73 22.30 -16.11
N ASP A 551 -30.16 22.92 -15.06
CA ASP A 551 -28.83 22.56 -14.56
C ASP A 551 -28.76 21.09 -14.11
N PHE A 552 -29.79 20.60 -13.42
CA PHE A 552 -29.87 19.20 -13.00
C PHE A 552 -29.93 18.25 -14.20
N LEU A 553 -30.86 18.47 -15.14
CA LEU A 553 -31.06 17.62 -16.33
C LEU A 553 -29.79 17.52 -17.18
N LEU A 554 -29.11 18.65 -17.39
CA LEU A 554 -27.83 18.67 -18.10
C LEU A 554 -26.75 17.90 -17.32
N SER A 555 -26.71 18.03 -15.99
CA SER A 555 -25.75 17.30 -15.14
C SER A 555 -25.95 15.77 -15.14
N VAL A 556 -27.17 15.28 -15.36
CA VAL A 556 -27.49 13.85 -15.44
C VAL A 556 -27.42 13.29 -16.88
N GLY A 557 -27.05 14.13 -17.86
CA GLY A 557 -26.77 13.70 -19.23
C GLY A 557 -27.92 13.91 -20.23
N ALA A 558 -28.87 14.80 -19.97
CA ALA A 558 -29.85 15.23 -20.98
C ALA A 558 -29.14 15.89 -22.17
N ARG A 559 -29.54 15.52 -23.39
CA ARG A 559 -28.91 16.00 -24.63
C ARG A 559 -29.49 17.34 -25.03
N ALA A 560 -28.61 18.32 -25.19
CA ALA A 560 -28.95 19.63 -25.76
C ALA A 560 -28.81 19.70 -27.30
N ARG A 561 -28.26 18.68 -27.96
CA ARG A 561 -28.08 18.61 -29.44
C ARG A 561 -29.17 17.77 -30.12
N ASN A 562 -29.42 18.02 -31.40
CA ASN A 562 -30.26 17.20 -32.31
C ASN A 562 -31.74 17.06 -31.90
N LEU A 563 -32.30 18.11 -31.31
CA LEU A 563 -33.68 18.12 -30.81
C LEU A 563 -34.72 18.58 -31.83
N ASP A 564 -34.35 18.77 -33.11
CA ASP A 564 -35.13 19.49 -34.14
C ASP A 564 -35.45 20.96 -33.79
N ILE A 565 -35.27 21.35 -32.51
CA ILE A 565 -35.48 22.65 -31.91
C ILE A 565 -34.13 23.21 -31.44
N ASN A 566 -33.82 24.46 -31.77
CA ASN A 566 -32.62 25.14 -31.27
C ASN A 566 -32.84 25.62 -29.82
N LEU A 567 -32.33 24.85 -28.86
CA LEU A 567 -32.49 25.10 -27.44
C LEU A 567 -31.92 26.46 -26.98
N TYR A 568 -30.84 26.94 -27.62
CA TYR A 568 -30.25 28.23 -27.31
C TYR A 568 -31.12 29.41 -27.80
N GLN A 569 -31.72 29.29 -28.99
CA GLN A 569 -32.70 30.27 -29.47
C GLN A 569 -33.96 30.28 -28.60
N LEU A 570 -34.43 29.10 -28.16
CA LEU A 570 -35.54 28.99 -27.21
C LEU A 570 -35.20 29.71 -25.90
N ALA A 571 -33.99 29.50 -25.35
CA ALA A 571 -33.51 30.17 -24.15
C ALA A 571 -33.43 31.70 -24.31
N ILE A 572 -32.96 32.21 -25.46
CA ILE A 572 -32.95 33.65 -25.75
C ILE A 572 -34.38 34.20 -25.85
N ALA A 573 -35.30 33.45 -26.47
CA ALA A 573 -36.70 33.87 -26.61
C ALA A 573 -37.40 34.05 -25.25
N THR A 574 -36.99 33.32 -24.21
CA THR A 574 -37.49 33.53 -22.83
C THR A 574 -37.07 34.86 -22.20
N LYS A 575 -36.11 35.59 -22.80
CA LYS A 575 -35.50 36.83 -22.28
C LYS A 575 -34.85 36.67 -20.90
N ASN A 576 -34.60 35.44 -20.44
CA ASN A 576 -33.97 35.16 -19.17
C ASN A 576 -32.48 34.86 -19.33
N LYS A 577 -31.64 35.81 -18.90
CA LYS A 577 -30.17 35.69 -18.99
C LYS A 577 -29.61 34.49 -18.23
N LYS A 578 -30.25 34.04 -17.15
CA LYS A 578 -29.79 32.87 -16.37
C LYS A 578 -30.01 31.57 -17.14
N VAL A 579 -31.17 31.42 -17.79
CA VAL A 579 -31.51 30.27 -18.65
C VAL A 579 -30.55 30.21 -19.85
N ALA A 580 -30.37 31.32 -20.55
CA ALA A 580 -29.43 31.39 -21.69
C ALA A 580 -27.99 31.07 -21.26
N LYS A 581 -27.56 31.53 -20.08
CA LYS A 581 -26.23 31.24 -19.53
C LYS A 581 -26.07 29.77 -19.12
N SER A 582 -27.08 29.16 -18.50
CA SER A 582 -27.06 27.74 -18.12
C SER A 582 -26.90 26.85 -19.36
N ILE A 583 -27.70 27.11 -20.41
CA ILE A 583 -27.57 26.40 -21.70
C ILE A 583 -26.21 26.65 -22.33
N MET A 584 -25.72 27.89 -22.39
CA MET A 584 -24.42 28.21 -23.00
C MET A 584 -23.26 27.54 -22.26
N MET A 585 -23.17 27.67 -20.93
CA MET A 585 -22.04 27.15 -20.15
C MET A 585 -21.98 25.62 -20.11
N GLN A 586 -23.13 24.95 -20.04
CA GLN A 586 -23.18 23.49 -19.87
C GLN A 586 -23.32 22.74 -21.20
N ALA A 587 -23.84 23.39 -22.25
CA ALA A 587 -23.93 22.82 -23.59
C ALA A 587 -22.80 23.25 -24.55
N ASP A 588 -21.85 24.13 -24.20
CA ASP A 588 -20.75 24.54 -25.11
C ASP A 588 -19.64 23.49 -25.31
N GLN A 589 -19.44 22.52 -24.39
CA GLN A 589 -18.64 21.31 -24.67
C GLN A 589 -19.25 20.44 -25.82
N LEU A 590 -20.45 20.87 -26.23
CA LEU A 590 -21.39 20.47 -27.24
C LEU A 590 -21.20 20.96 -28.72
N ARG A 591 -20.15 21.73 -29.01
CA ARG A 591 -19.80 22.32 -30.33
C ARG A 591 -19.51 21.30 -31.45
N ASN A 592 -20.19 21.34 -32.60
CA ASN A 592 -19.54 21.33 -33.92
C ASN A 592 -20.44 22.06 -34.93
N ASN A 593 -19.85 23.06 -35.57
CA ASN A 593 -20.28 23.86 -36.72
C ASN A 593 -21.54 24.74 -36.58
N GLU A 594 -21.29 26.04 -36.39
CA GLU A 594 -22.27 27.13 -36.44
C GLU A 594 -22.79 27.44 -37.86
N THR A 595 -22.35 26.71 -38.89
CA THR A 595 -22.50 27.08 -40.31
C THR A 595 -23.62 26.38 -41.07
N GLU A 596 -24.30 25.38 -40.49
CA GLU A 596 -25.47 24.74 -41.09
C GLU A 596 -26.75 25.08 -40.31
N PHE A 597 -27.29 26.28 -40.51
CA PHE A 597 -28.63 26.58 -39.99
C PHE A 597 -29.49 27.30 -41.01
N LYS A 598 -30.63 26.68 -41.34
CA LYS A 598 -31.79 27.32 -41.96
C LYS A 598 -32.91 27.36 -40.91
N PRO A 599 -33.49 28.54 -40.62
CA PRO A 599 -34.58 28.64 -39.65
C PRO A 599 -35.82 27.91 -40.17
N CYS A 600 -36.32 26.92 -39.41
CA CYS A 600 -37.69 26.46 -39.56
C CYS A 600 -38.60 27.46 -38.84
N ASN A 601 -39.52 28.08 -39.59
CA ASN A 601 -40.63 28.84 -39.02
C ASN A 601 -41.51 27.88 -38.19
N TYR A 602 -41.42 27.93 -36.86
CA TYR A 602 -42.35 27.21 -36.00
C TYR A 602 -43.53 28.11 -35.63
N LEU A 603 -44.68 27.74 -36.17
CA LEU A 603 -46.02 28.08 -35.69
C LEU A 603 -46.23 27.43 -34.31
N PHE A 604 -46.51 28.26 -33.31
CA PHE A 604 -47.08 27.99 -31.98
C PHE A 604 -46.33 27.05 -31.01
N ALA A 605 -46.10 27.56 -29.80
CA ALA A 605 -45.70 26.80 -28.61
C ALA A 605 -46.76 25.72 -28.27
N PRO A 606 -46.38 24.60 -27.63
CA PRO A 606 -47.35 23.59 -27.19
C PRO A 606 -48.44 24.25 -26.32
N PRO A 607 -49.73 23.92 -26.51
CA PRO A 607 -50.80 24.57 -25.78
C PRO A 607 -50.75 24.15 -24.30
N GLY A 608 -50.38 25.07 -23.42
CA GLY A 608 -50.64 24.92 -21.99
C GLY A 608 -49.66 25.62 -21.07
N THR A 609 -50.01 26.78 -20.52
CA THR A 609 -49.27 27.37 -19.39
C THR A 609 -49.37 26.46 -18.15
N PRO A 610 -48.51 26.63 -17.12
CA PRO A 610 -48.57 25.83 -15.89
C PRO A 610 -49.94 25.85 -15.21
N GLU A 611 -50.76 26.89 -15.43
CA GLU A 611 -52.16 26.94 -14.96
C GLU A 611 -53.10 25.95 -15.69
N ASN A 612 -52.85 25.58 -16.94
CA ASN A 612 -53.73 24.68 -17.70
C ASN A 612 -53.71 23.22 -17.20
N TYR A 613 -52.65 22.78 -16.52
CA TYR A 613 -52.61 21.46 -15.86
C TYR A 613 -53.36 21.42 -14.53
N MET A 614 -53.63 22.56 -13.89
CA MET A 614 -54.56 22.65 -12.75
C MET A 614 -56.04 22.67 -13.21
N ILE A 615 -56.32 23.04 -14.46
CA ILE A 615 -57.67 23.19 -15.02
C ILE A 615 -58.16 21.92 -15.73
N ALA A 616 -57.28 21.10 -16.31
CA ALA A 616 -57.65 19.81 -16.94
C ALA A 616 -58.26 18.77 -15.97
N LEU A 617 -58.30 19.05 -14.67
CA LEU A 617 -58.98 18.23 -13.66
C LEU A 617 -59.82 19.07 -12.68
N LYS A 618 -60.54 20.07 -13.19
CA LYS A 618 -61.79 20.58 -12.59
C LYS A 618 -62.93 20.52 -13.61
N SER A 619 -63.80 19.53 -13.37
CA SER A 619 -65.18 19.37 -13.82
C SER A 619 -65.54 19.75 -15.26
N ARG A 620 -65.85 18.71 -16.06
CA ARG A 620 -66.97 18.80 -17.01
C ARG A 620 -68.23 19.21 -16.23
N VAL A 621 -68.63 20.47 -16.36
CA VAL A 621 -70.02 20.91 -16.47
C VAL A 621 -70.05 21.98 -17.56
#